data_AF-A0A832KMV5-F1
#
_entry.id   AF-A0A832KMV5-F1
#
_cell.length_a   1.000
_cell.length_b   1.000
_cell.length_c   1.000
_cell.angle_alpha   90.00
_cell.angle_beta   90.00
_cell.angle_gamma   90.00
#
_symmetry.space_group_name_H-M   'P 1'
#
loop_
_entity.id
_entity.type
_entity.pdbx_description
1 polymer ?
#
loop_
_entity_poly.entity_id
_entity_poly.type
_entity_poly.pdbx_seq_one_letter_code
_entity_poly.pdbx_strand_id
1 'polypeptide(L)'
;MRDNPQAKAELVFIRINGTAIMPIEVKAGKTGTLKSMHSFIERSGFDKAIRFHDGLISLDALKTIKEEKEYRLLNLPLFVAQDVDAYWNHYFNS
;
A
#
# COMPACT_ATOMS: atom_id res chain seq x y z
N MET A 1 16.40 30.32 -2.64
CA MET A 1 16.48 28.90 -3.04
C MET A 1 15.11 28.49 -3.53
N ARG A 2 15.02 27.75 -4.64
CA ARG A 2 13.76 27.23 -5.17
C ARG A 2 13.14 26.29 -4.12
N ASP A 3 11.91 26.55 -3.69
CA ASP A 3 11.05 25.55 -3.08
C ASP A 3 10.82 24.49 -4.14
N ASN A 4 11.60 23.42 -4.07
CA ASN A 4 11.33 22.23 -4.86
C ASN A 4 10.26 21.48 -4.06
N PRO A 5 8.98 21.46 -4.47
CA PRO A 5 8.05 20.52 -3.88
C PRO A 5 8.64 19.16 -4.21
N GLN A 6 9.27 18.51 -3.22
CA GLN A 6 9.77 17.15 -3.36
C GLN A 6 8.63 16.35 -3.97
N ALA A 7 8.78 16.01 -5.25
CA ALA A 7 7.80 15.23 -5.97
C ALA A 7 7.68 13.93 -5.18
N LYS A 8 6.59 13.80 -4.41
CA LYS A 8 6.26 12.60 -3.66
C LYS A 8 6.05 11.53 -4.72
N ALA A 9 7.10 10.77 -5.01
CA ALA A 9 7.03 9.65 -5.92
C ALA A 9 6.13 8.60 -5.26
N GLU A 10 4.87 8.59 -5.67
CA GLU A 10 3.93 7.52 -5.38
C GLU A 10 4.05 6.52 -6.51
N LEU A 11 4.73 5.41 -6.25
CA LEU A 11 4.77 4.28 -7.17
C LEU A 11 3.72 3.28 -6.71
N VAL A 12 2.67 3.13 -7.52
CA VAL A 12 1.70 2.04 -7.37
C VAL A 12 2.01 1.00 -8.43
N PHE A 13 2.34 -0.21 -8.02
CA PHE A 13 2.52 -1.34 -8.92
C PHE A 13 1.78 -2.56 -8.38
N ILE A 14 1.62 -3.55 -9.25
CA ILE A 14 0.99 -4.82 -8.91
C ILE A 14 2.10 -5.87 -8.86
N ARG A 15 2.21 -6.57 -7.73
CA ARG A 15 3.00 -7.80 -7.63
C ARG A 15 2.06 -8.99 -7.78
N ILE A 16 2.46 -9.97 -8.58
CA ILE A 16 1.72 -11.22 -8.77
C ILE A 16 2.56 -12.34 -8.18
N ASN A 17 1.95 -13.16 -7.33
CA ASN A 17 2.56 -14.37 -6.78
C ASN A 17 1.51 -15.50 -6.73
N GLY A 18 1.66 -16.49 -7.62
CA GLY A 18 0.63 -17.50 -7.84
C GLY A 18 -0.68 -16.85 -8.29
N THR A 19 -1.75 -17.07 -7.52
CA THR A 19 -3.08 -16.46 -7.74
C THR A 19 -3.27 -15.14 -6.99
N ALA A 20 -2.32 -14.74 -6.15
CA ALA A 20 -2.42 -13.49 -5.39
C ALA A 20 -2.02 -12.30 -6.26
N ILE A 21 -2.91 -11.30 -6.32
CA ILE A 21 -2.66 -9.99 -6.92
C ILE A 21 -2.51 -9.00 -5.77
N MET A 22 -1.32 -8.42 -5.64
CA MET A 22 -0.94 -7.55 -4.53
C MET A 22 -0.74 -6.11 -5.02
N PRO A 23 -1.68 -5.21 -4.73
CA PRO A 23 -1.48 -3.78 -4.93
C PRO A 23 -0.43 -3.29 -3.95
N ILE A 24 0.64 -2.69 -4.46
CA ILE A 24 1.75 -2.16 -3.65
C ILE A 24 1.89 -0.68 -3.94
N GLU A 25 1.84 0.14 -2.90
CA GLU A 25 2.24 1.54 -2.93
C GLU A 25 3.56 1.73 -2.20
N VAL A 26 4.50 2.45 -2.81
CA VAL A 26 5.74 2.88 -2.15
C VAL A 26 5.70 4.39 -1.98
N LYS A 27 5.94 4.87 -0.76
CA LYS A 27 6.09 6.30 -0.46
C LYS A 27 7.49 6.61 0.07
N ALA A 28 8.16 7.57 -0.57
CA ALA A 28 9.40 8.16 -0.06
C ALA A 28 9.09 9.40 0.81
N GLY A 29 9.47 9.36 2.09
CA GLY A 29 9.33 10.46 3.04
C GLY A 29 8.00 10.48 3.82
N LYS A 30 7.70 11.62 4.47
CA LYS A 30 6.57 11.80 5.41
C LYS A 30 5.26 11.20 4.87
N THR A 31 4.56 10.45 5.71
CA THR A 31 3.28 9.78 5.47
C THR A 31 2.30 10.71 4.73
N GLY A 32 2.25 10.61 3.40
CA GLY A 32 1.28 11.32 2.58
C GLY A 32 -0.09 10.65 2.65
N THR A 33 -1.10 11.27 2.06
CA THR A 33 -2.45 10.72 2.00
C THR A 33 -2.49 9.43 1.17
N LEU A 34 -3.42 8.52 1.46
CA LEU A 34 -3.62 7.25 0.72
C LEU A 34 -4.41 7.44 -0.59
N LYS A 35 -4.34 8.64 -1.20
CA LYS A 35 -5.23 9.03 -2.31
C LYS A 35 -5.12 8.07 -3.50
N SER A 36 -3.90 7.71 -3.90
CA SER A 36 -3.64 6.81 -5.02
C SER A 36 -4.11 5.38 -4.71
N MET A 37 -3.84 4.88 -3.50
CA MET A 37 -4.34 3.57 -3.06
C MET A 37 -5.86 3.51 -3.03
N HIS A 38 -6.54 4.46 -2.39
CA HIS A 38 -8.00 4.51 -2.35
C HIS A 38 -8.60 4.47 -3.76
N SER A 39 -8.06 5.28 -4.66
CA SER A 39 -8.54 5.34 -6.04
C SER A 39 -8.29 4.04 -6.80
N PHE A 40 -7.17 3.35 -6.53
CA PHE A 40 -6.87 2.05 -7.12
C PHE A 40 -7.83 0.97 -6.61
N ILE A 41 -8.07 0.91 -5.31
CA ILE A 41 -9.01 -0.02 -4.68
C ILE A 41 -10.44 0.19 -5.21
N GLU A 42 -10.87 1.45 -5.33
CA GLU A 42 -12.19 1.78 -5.89
C GLU A 42 -12.39 1.18 -7.29
N ARG A 43 -11.39 1.29 -8.16
CA ARG A 43 -11.45 0.80 -9.54
C ARG A 43 -11.24 -0.71 -9.69
N SER A 44 -10.35 -1.29 -8.89
CA SER A 44 -9.96 -2.70 -8.99
C SER A 44 -10.90 -3.63 -8.24
N GLY A 45 -11.53 -3.14 -7.17
CA GLY A 45 -12.38 -3.95 -6.29
C GLY A 45 -11.59 -4.87 -5.35
N PHE A 46 -10.27 -4.73 -5.25
CA PHE A 46 -9.49 -5.50 -4.29
C PHE A 46 -9.77 -5.06 -2.85
N ASP A 47 -9.65 -5.98 -1.91
CA ASP A 47 -9.92 -5.78 -0.48
C ASP A 47 -8.65 -5.83 0.38
N LYS A 48 -7.48 -6.00 -0.25
CA LYS A 48 -6.15 -6.12 0.38
C LYS A 48 -5.13 -5.31 -0.40
N ALA A 49 -4.24 -4.63 0.32
CA ALA A 49 -3.13 -3.88 -0.27
C ALA A 49 -1.93 -3.81 0.66
N ILE A 50 -0.78 -3.45 0.11
CA ILE A 50 0.46 -3.20 0.84
C ILE A 50 0.92 -1.76 0.62
N ARG A 51 1.45 -1.14 1.68
CA ARG A 51 2.18 0.13 1.59
C ARG A 51 3.57 -0.02 2.19
N PHE A 52 4.59 0.32 1.43
CA PHE A 52 5.94 0.52 1.95
C PHE A 52 6.16 1.98 2.36
N HIS A 53 6.57 2.19 3.61
CA HIS A 53 6.92 3.50 4.15
C HIS A 53 7.94 3.39 5.30
N ASP A 54 8.20 4.51 5.99
CA ASP A 54 9.17 4.67 7.09
C ASP A 54 8.60 4.36 8.49
N GLY A 55 7.41 3.78 8.59
CA GLY A 55 6.74 3.48 9.85
C GLY A 55 6.84 2.02 10.27
N LEU A 56 6.14 1.69 11.35
CA LEU A 56 6.07 0.33 11.89
C LEU A 56 5.18 -0.57 11.05
N ILE A 57 5.38 -1.88 11.19
CA ILE A 57 4.48 -2.88 10.63
C ILE A 57 3.12 -2.74 11.30
N SER A 58 2.06 -2.55 10.50
CA SER A 58 0.68 -2.55 10.97
C SER A 58 -0.28 -3.10 9.92
N LEU A 59 -1.42 -3.60 10.37
CA LEU A 59 -2.53 -3.96 9.51
C LEU A 59 -3.71 -3.04 9.83
N ASP A 60 -4.01 -2.13 8.91
CA ASP A 60 -5.07 -1.14 9.09
C ASP A 60 -6.34 -1.59 8.36
N ALA A 61 -7.51 -1.41 8.97
CA ALA A 61 -8.80 -1.52 8.29
C ALA A 61 -9.27 -0.13 7.85
N LEU A 62 -9.47 0.06 6.55
CA LEU A 62 -9.73 1.36 5.94
C LEU A 62 -10.94 1.32 5.03
N LYS A 63 -11.50 2.50 4.76
CA LYS A 63 -12.55 2.71 3.74
C LYS A 63 -12.05 3.64 2.65
N THR A 64 -12.42 3.36 1.41
CA THR A 64 -12.16 4.29 0.30
C THR A 64 -12.96 5.58 0.46
N ILE A 65 -12.46 6.69 -0.08
CA ILE A 65 -13.04 8.01 0.19
C ILE A 65 -14.36 8.22 -0.54
N LYS A 66 -14.52 7.71 -1.77
CA LYS A 66 -15.72 7.96 -2.58
C LYS A 66 -16.78 6.88 -2.38
N GLU A 67 -16.37 5.62 -2.53
CA GLU A 67 -17.30 4.48 -2.55
C GLU A 67 -17.37 3.75 -1.19
N GLU A 68 -16.67 4.25 -0.17
CA GLU A 68 -16.59 3.64 1.17
C GLU A 68 -16.26 2.14 1.20
N LYS A 69 -15.60 1.62 0.15
CA LYS A 69 -15.21 0.22 0.05
C LYS A 69 -14.20 -0.11 1.13
N GLU A 70 -14.50 -1.16 1.88
CA GLU A 70 -13.63 -1.67 2.93
C GLU A 70 -12.44 -2.41 2.32
N TYR A 71 -11.25 -2.12 2.83
CA TYR A 71 -10.04 -2.85 2.48
C TYR A 71 -9.05 -2.86 3.66
N ARG A 72 -8.18 -3.85 3.66
CA ARG A 72 -7.08 -3.98 4.62
C ARG A 72 -5.78 -3.51 4.00
N LEU A 73 -5.07 -2.66 4.71
CA LEU A 73 -3.76 -2.14 4.30
C LEU A 73 -2.66 -2.69 5.20
N LEU A 74 -1.78 -3.49 4.63
CA LEU A 74 -0.58 -3.95 5.31
C LEU A 74 0.54 -2.92 5.12
N ASN A 75 0.88 -2.22 6.19
CA ASN A 75 1.99 -1.29 6.23
C ASN A 75 3.28 -2.05 6.54
N LEU A 76 4.31 -1.85 5.71
CA LEU A 76 5.60 -2.49 5.86
C LEU A 76 6.73 -1.45 5.79
N PRO A 77 7.78 -1.58 6.63
CA PRO A 77 9.02 -0.87 6.43
C PRO A 77 9.69 -1.24 5.10
N LEU A 78 10.41 -0.30 4.48
CA LEU A 78 11.13 -0.54 3.22
C LEU A 78 12.13 -1.72 3.30
N PHE A 79 12.78 -1.93 4.44
CA PHE A 79 13.81 -2.97 4.59
C PHE A 79 13.26 -4.41 4.56
N VAL A 80 11.94 -4.61 4.73
CA VAL A 80 11.31 -5.95 4.61
C VAL A 80 10.74 -6.22 3.21
N ALA A 81 10.96 -5.33 2.25
CA ALA A 81 10.36 -5.45 0.91
C ALA A 81 10.75 -6.74 0.17
N GLN A 82 11.94 -7.30 0.46
CA GLN A 82 12.38 -8.57 -0.10
C GLN A 82 11.52 -9.77 0.38
N ASP A 83 10.93 -9.67 1.57
CA ASP A 83 10.16 -10.73 2.23
C ASP A 83 8.64 -10.52 2.09
N VAL A 84 8.21 -9.63 1.18
CA VAL A 84 6.82 -9.18 1.04
C VAL A 84 5.81 -10.32 0.91
N ASP A 85 6.18 -11.41 0.22
CA ASP A 85 5.31 -12.57 0.04
C ASP A 85 5.07 -13.33 1.35
N ALA A 86 6.09 -13.43 2.21
CA ALA A 86 5.97 -14.06 3.52
C ALA A 86 5.04 -13.26 4.43
N TYR A 87 5.20 -11.93 4.43
CA TYR A 87 4.31 -11.01 5.16
C TYR A 87 2.88 -11.08 4.62
N TRP A 88 2.69 -11.06 3.30
CA TRP A 88 1.36 -11.21 2.69
C TRP A 88 0.67 -12.49 3.19
N ASN A 89 1.37 -13.63 3.12
CA ASN A 89 0.81 -14.90 3.56
C ASN A 89 0.47 -14.89 5.06
N HIS A 90 1.37 -14.39 5.90
CA HIS A 90 1.17 -14.33 7.34
C HIS A 90 -0.07 -13.50 7.73
N TYR A 91 -0.32 -12.36 7.08
CA TYR A 91 -1.43 -11.47 7.43
C TYR A 91 -2.75 -11.75 6.69
N PHE A 92 -2.70 -12.40 5.52
CA PHE A 92 -3.88 -12.52 4.65
C PHE A 92 -4.31 -13.94 4.30
N ASN A 93 -3.47 -14.95 4.54
CA ASN A 93 -3.72 -16.35 4.20
C ASN A 93 -3.58 -17.31 5.40
N SER A 94 -3.41 -16.78 6.62
CA SER A 94 -3.41 -17.55 7.87
C SER A 94 -4.81 -17.98 8.30
#